data_AF-A0A1W9JN47-F1
#
_entry.id   AF-A0A1W9JN47-F1
#
_cell.length_a   1.000
_cell.length_b   1.000
_cell.length_c   1.000
_cell.angle_alpha   90.00
_cell.angle_beta   90.00
_cell.angle_gamma   90.00
#
_symmetry.space_group_name_H-M   'P 1'
#
loop_
_entity.id
_entity.type
_entity.pdbx_description
1 polymer ?
#
loop_
_entity_poly.entity_id
_entity_poly.type
_entity_poly.pdbx_seq_one_letter_code
_entity_poly.pdbx_strand_id
1 'polypeptide(L)'
;ITRYHSDNTVFYMGWKSNDKHRTLGMRIKTTRFVIPGHATESYQNDLSWESQRMLADFDKVFAMLDGKYEAAVGLESVFRNHFHALRSGQRISGSYFDVRYYPGVGTIHFFPSNKTLIDRMNRLVGNHRRWLPPAETKAGTGFWRQFDQAEKLDKAFRTEVSKHCKRDGRHYHFDPFWAIKYGGESERGQGHAMLTEAMSTVLANHGIDPDSLLDSDQDCVRQLDWDGLPDNSLALAS
;
A
#
# COMPACT_ATOMS: atom_id res chain seq x y z
N ILE A 1 -5.83 -3.69 -9.07
CA ILE A 1 -5.99 -4.18 -7.68
C ILE A 1 -6.79 -3.22 -6.79
N THR A 2 -6.39 -1.96 -6.62
CA THR A 2 -7.00 -1.04 -5.63
C THR A 2 -8.16 -0.18 -6.19
N ARG A 3 -8.38 -0.25 -7.51
CA ARG A 3 -9.37 0.58 -8.23
C ARG A 3 -10.83 0.30 -7.88
N TYR A 4 -11.20 -0.82 -7.27
CA TYR A 4 -12.63 -1.08 -7.00
C TYR A 4 -12.94 -1.48 -5.56
N HIS A 5 -11.96 -1.93 -4.78
CA HIS A 5 -12.12 -2.26 -3.37
C HIS A 5 -11.01 -1.62 -2.54
N SER A 6 -11.38 -0.66 -1.69
CA SER A 6 -10.49 -0.09 -0.66
C SER A 6 -10.06 -1.14 0.36
N ASP A 7 -10.82 -2.24 0.49
CA ASP A 7 -10.51 -3.35 1.40
C ASP A 7 -9.32 -4.21 0.96
N ASN A 8 -8.88 -4.08 -0.31
CA ASN A 8 -7.66 -4.72 -0.80
C ASN A 8 -6.39 -4.08 -0.23
N THR A 9 -6.52 -2.88 0.34
CA THR A 9 -5.39 -2.05 0.78
C THR A 9 -5.44 -1.78 2.27
N VAL A 10 -4.26 -1.56 2.82
CA VAL A 10 -4.06 -0.95 4.13
C VAL A 10 -3.20 0.30 3.95
N PHE A 11 -3.35 1.22 4.90
CA PHE A 11 -2.77 2.54 4.83
C PHE A 11 -1.64 2.70 5.85
N TYR A 12 -0.71 3.59 5.56
CA TYR A 12 0.36 4.03 6.45
C TYR A 12 0.68 5.49 6.13
N MET A 13 1.33 6.22 7.05
CA MET A 13 1.82 7.56 6.77
C MET A 13 2.90 7.52 5.70
N GLY A 14 2.66 8.23 4.59
CA GLY A 14 3.64 8.39 3.53
C GLY A 14 4.86 9.20 4.00
N TRP A 15 5.92 9.16 3.20
CA TRP A 15 7.17 9.82 3.51
C TRP A 15 7.05 11.35 3.66
N LYS A 16 7.71 11.88 4.70
CA LYS A 16 7.59 13.25 5.23
C LYS A 16 8.02 14.35 4.26
N SER A 17 9.10 14.17 3.49
CA SER A 17 9.69 15.25 2.65
C SER A 17 8.88 15.59 1.40
N ASN A 18 7.67 15.05 1.27
CA ASN A 18 6.82 15.23 0.14
C ASN A 18 5.67 16.16 0.53
N ASP A 19 5.90 17.48 0.63
CA ASP A 19 4.90 18.42 1.14
C ASP A 19 3.57 18.40 0.35
N LYS A 20 3.61 18.04 -0.93
CA LYS A 20 2.42 17.83 -1.78
C LYS A 20 1.73 16.48 -1.55
N HIS A 21 2.43 15.51 -0.95
CA HIS A 21 2.01 14.12 -0.76
C HIS A 21 2.43 13.50 0.59
N ARG A 22 2.46 14.27 1.69
CA ARG A 22 2.46 13.73 3.07
C ARG A 22 1.10 13.10 3.40
N THR A 23 0.49 12.49 2.39
CA THR A 23 -0.76 11.78 2.42
C THR A 23 -0.47 10.32 2.70
N LEU A 24 -1.51 9.56 3.04
CA LEU A 24 -1.35 8.15 3.32
C LEU A 24 -0.83 7.37 2.10
N GLY A 25 0.26 6.64 2.32
CA GLY A 25 0.68 5.58 1.44
C GLY A 25 -0.28 4.39 1.52
N MET A 26 -0.34 3.61 0.45
CA MET A 26 -1.14 2.38 0.39
C MET A 26 -0.24 1.18 0.13
N ARG A 27 -0.55 0.06 0.77
CA ARG A 27 0.00 -1.24 0.41
C ARG A 27 -1.12 -2.26 0.26
N ILE A 28 -0.93 -3.22 -0.65
CA ILE A 28 -1.87 -4.32 -0.85
C ILE A 28 -1.71 -5.32 0.30
N LYS A 29 -2.82 -5.89 0.76
CA LYS A 29 -2.84 -6.93 1.78
C LYS A 29 -2.07 -8.18 1.32
N THR A 30 -1.29 -8.74 2.23
CA THR A 30 -0.53 -9.99 2.02
C THR A 30 -1.38 -11.25 2.20
N THR A 31 -2.61 -11.10 2.66
CA THR A 31 -3.52 -12.20 3.01
C THR A 31 -4.53 -12.53 1.90
N ARG A 32 -5.22 -11.52 1.38
CA ARG A 32 -6.18 -11.65 0.28
C ARG A 32 -6.44 -10.29 -0.38
N PHE A 33 -6.62 -10.29 -1.69
CA PHE A 33 -7.27 -9.20 -2.42
C PHE A 33 -8.27 -9.73 -3.44
N VAL A 34 -9.25 -8.90 -3.80
CA VAL A 34 -10.38 -9.28 -4.66
C VAL A 34 -10.46 -8.34 -5.87
N ILE A 35 -10.58 -8.90 -7.06
CA ILE A 35 -10.78 -8.13 -8.30
C ILE A 35 -12.20 -8.42 -8.83
N PRO A 36 -13.07 -7.39 -8.96
CA PRO A 36 -14.39 -7.53 -9.54
C PRO A 36 -14.36 -7.29 -11.06
N GLY A 37 -15.49 -7.52 -11.73
CA GLY A 37 -15.67 -7.23 -13.16
C GLY A 37 -15.39 -8.42 -14.07
N HIS A 38 -15.44 -9.64 -13.53
CA HIS A 38 -15.16 -10.88 -14.25
C HIS A 38 -16.37 -11.82 -14.19
N ALA A 39 -17.59 -11.31 -14.33
CA ALA A 39 -18.79 -12.14 -14.33
C ALA A 39 -18.82 -13.01 -15.59
N THR A 40 -19.31 -14.24 -15.46
CA THR A 40 -19.52 -15.13 -16.60
C THR A 40 -20.89 -15.79 -16.53
N GLU A 41 -21.52 -15.91 -17.69
CA GLU A 41 -22.80 -16.58 -17.85
C GLU A 41 -22.68 -18.10 -17.72
N SER A 42 -23.80 -18.75 -17.43
CA SER A 42 -23.84 -20.20 -17.17
C SER A 42 -23.23 -21.03 -18.31
N TYR A 43 -23.41 -20.60 -19.57
CA TYR A 43 -22.96 -21.27 -20.79
C TYR A 43 -21.49 -21.01 -21.16
N GLN A 44 -20.83 -20.04 -20.53
CA GLN A 44 -19.44 -19.73 -20.84
C GLN A 44 -18.50 -20.79 -20.23
N ASN A 45 -17.49 -21.19 -20.98
CA ASN A 45 -16.50 -22.19 -20.56
C ASN A 45 -15.12 -21.59 -20.26
N ASP A 46 -15.01 -20.27 -20.30
CA ASP A 46 -13.78 -19.55 -19.99
C ASP A 46 -14.09 -18.11 -19.55
N LEU A 47 -13.08 -17.43 -19.01
CA LEU A 47 -13.10 -15.98 -18.79
C LEU A 47 -13.05 -15.20 -20.11
N SER A 48 -13.42 -13.92 -20.05
CA SER A 48 -13.21 -13.01 -21.19
C SER A 48 -11.72 -12.88 -21.52
N TRP A 49 -11.43 -12.52 -22.77
CA TRP A 49 -10.05 -12.33 -23.22
C TRP A 49 -9.30 -11.26 -22.41
N GLU A 50 -9.96 -10.16 -22.04
CA GLU A 50 -9.39 -9.11 -21.20
C GLU A 50 -9.02 -9.63 -19.81
N SER A 51 -9.86 -10.51 -19.28
CA SER A 51 -9.64 -11.13 -17.98
C SER A 51 -8.46 -12.10 -18.02
N GLN A 52 -8.34 -12.90 -19.10
CA GLN A 52 -7.17 -13.76 -19.30
C GLN A 52 -5.87 -12.96 -19.42
N ARG A 53 -5.87 -11.88 -20.22
CA ARG A 53 -4.68 -11.02 -20.33
C ARG A 53 -4.27 -10.41 -19.00
N MET A 54 -5.24 -9.94 -18.21
CA MET A 54 -4.95 -9.43 -16.88
C MET A 54 -4.27 -10.50 -16.02
N LEU A 55 -4.74 -11.76 -16.03
CA LEU A 55 -4.09 -12.85 -15.30
C LEU A 55 -2.67 -13.12 -15.81
N ALA A 56 -2.45 -13.10 -17.13
CA ALA A 56 -1.12 -13.23 -17.71
C ALA A 56 -0.18 -12.08 -17.32
N ASP A 57 -0.69 -10.85 -17.15
CA ASP A 57 0.11 -9.72 -16.66
C ASP A 57 0.52 -9.92 -15.19
N PHE A 58 -0.35 -10.51 -14.34
CA PHE A 58 0.05 -10.93 -13.00
C PHE A 58 1.18 -11.95 -13.04
N ASP A 59 1.06 -12.98 -13.88
CA ASP A 59 2.08 -14.03 -14.00
C ASP A 59 3.45 -13.45 -14.36
N LYS A 60 3.50 -12.55 -15.34
CA LYS A 60 4.74 -11.86 -15.76
C LYS A 60 5.32 -10.99 -14.66
N VAL A 61 4.50 -10.14 -14.03
CA VAL A 61 4.97 -9.22 -12.98
C VAL A 61 5.53 -10.00 -11.79
N PHE A 62 4.84 -11.05 -11.35
CA PHE A 62 5.28 -11.82 -10.20
C PHE A 62 6.47 -12.74 -10.52
N ALA A 63 6.59 -13.26 -11.75
CA ALA A 63 7.81 -13.92 -12.20
C ALA A 63 9.00 -12.97 -12.19
N MET A 64 8.84 -11.77 -12.75
CA MET A 64 9.88 -10.74 -12.77
C MET A 64 10.33 -10.34 -11.35
N LEU A 65 9.39 -10.15 -10.41
CA LEU A 65 9.67 -9.86 -9.00
C LEU A 65 10.39 -11.00 -8.26
N ASP A 66 10.19 -12.23 -8.73
CA ASP A 66 10.85 -13.45 -8.23
C ASP A 66 12.18 -13.73 -8.95
N GLY A 67 12.59 -12.89 -9.91
CA GLY A 67 13.81 -13.07 -10.70
C GLY A 67 13.72 -14.20 -11.73
N LYS A 68 12.51 -14.58 -12.13
CA LYS A 68 12.22 -15.63 -13.12
C LYS A 68 11.70 -15.02 -14.42
N TYR A 69 11.90 -15.73 -15.52
CA TYR A 69 11.35 -15.34 -16.82
C TYR A 69 9.83 -15.57 -16.89
N GLU A 70 9.36 -16.68 -16.33
CA GLU A 70 7.94 -17.06 -16.34
C GLU A 70 7.52 -17.78 -15.06
N ALA A 71 6.21 -17.83 -14.82
CA ALA A 71 5.62 -18.58 -13.73
C ALA A 71 5.52 -20.07 -14.12
N ALA A 72 5.99 -20.97 -13.27
CA ALA A 72 5.87 -22.43 -13.52
C ALA A 72 4.41 -22.88 -13.74
N VAL A 73 3.49 -22.37 -12.93
CA VAL A 73 2.03 -22.52 -13.07
C VAL A 73 1.39 -21.13 -13.02
N GLY A 74 1.16 -20.54 -14.19
CA GLY A 74 0.52 -19.23 -14.32
C GLY A 74 -0.99 -19.26 -14.02
N LEU A 75 -1.51 -18.16 -13.50
CA LEU A 75 -2.92 -17.89 -13.29
C LEU A 75 -3.75 -18.03 -14.57
N GLU A 76 -3.20 -17.58 -15.70
CA GLU A 76 -3.89 -17.73 -16.98
C GLU A 76 -4.11 -19.21 -17.34
N SER A 77 -3.07 -20.04 -17.17
CA SER A 77 -3.14 -21.49 -17.34
C SER A 77 -4.10 -22.15 -16.34
N VAL A 78 -4.08 -21.70 -15.07
CA VAL A 78 -5.01 -22.18 -14.04
C VAL A 78 -6.46 -21.95 -14.45
N PHE A 79 -6.81 -20.75 -14.92
CA PHE A 79 -8.17 -20.47 -15.35
C PHE A 79 -8.56 -21.21 -16.61
N ARG A 80 -7.66 -21.32 -17.59
CA ARG A 80 -7.92 -22.05 -18.85
C ARG A 80 -8.16 -23.54 -18.63
N ASN A 81 -7.37 -24.17 -17.76
CA ASN A 81 -7.39 -25.62 -17.56
C ASN A 81 -8.34 -26.09 -16.44
N HIS A 82 -8.67 -25.20 -15.49
CA HIS A 82 -9.50 -25.54 -14.32
C HIS A 82 -10.74 -24.65 -14.18
N PHE A 83 -11.23 -24.05 -15.27
CA PHE A 83 -12.34 -23.10 -15.24
C PHE A 83 -13.60 -23.64 -14.55
N HIS A 84 -14.02 -24.87 -14.87
CA HIS A 84 -15.21 -25.48 -14.27
C HIS A 84 -15.05 -25.73 -12.76
N ALA A 85 -13.87 -26.19 -12.34
CA ALA A 85 -13.56 -26.38 -10.92
C ALA A 85 -13.62 -25.04 -10.18
N LEU A 86 -13.01 -23.99 -10.74
CA LEU A 86 -13.04 -22.63 -10.21
C LEU A 86 -14.48 -22.09 -10.10
N ARG A 87 -15.30 -22.28 -11.15
CA ARG A 87 -16.72 -21.89 -11.14
C ARG A 87 -17.55 -22.63 -10.10
N SER A 88 -17.20 -23.86 -9.77
CA SER A 88 -17.82 -24.63 -8.69
C SER A 88 -17.37 -24.20 -7.29
N GLY A 89 -16.53 -23.15 -7.19
CA GLY A 89 -16.05 -22.58 -5.94
C GLY A 89 -14.78 -23.23 -5.39
N GLN A 90 -14.13 -24.12 -6.15
CA GLN A 90 -12.87 -24.72 -5.73
C GLN A 90 -11.76 -23.66 -5.65
N ARG A 91 -10.81 -23.88 -4.74
CA ARG A 91 -9.59 -23.10 -4.63
C ARG A 91 -8.49 -23.84 -5.38
N ILE A 92 -7.95 -23.22 -6.43
CA ILE A 92 -6.90 -23.81 -7.26
C ILE A 92 -5.61 -23.01 -7.07
N SER A 93 -4.49 -23.70 -6.96
CA SER A 93 -3.17 -23.11 -6.75
C SER A 93 -2.45 -22.85 -8.06
N GLY A 94 -1.84 -21.67 -8.18
CA GLY A 94 -0.77 -21.37 -9.13
C GLY A 94 0.55 -21.11 -8.40
N SER A 95 1.57 -20.64 -9.13
CA SER A 95 2.91 -20.39 -8.56
C SER A 95 2.92 -19.38 -7.41
N TYR A 96 2.19 -18.27 -7.59
CA TYR A 96 2.27 -17.11 -6.67
C TYR A 96 0.99 -16.87 -5.89
N PHE A 97 -0.11 -17.48 -6.31
CA PHE A 97 -1.43 -17.29 -5.71
C PHE A 97 -2.22 -18.58 -5.74
N ASP A 98 -2.99 -18.81 -4.69
CA ASP A 98 -4.22 -19.56 -4.84
C ASP A 98 -5.35 -18.63 -5.28
N VAL A 99 -6.30 -19.15 -6.03
CA VAL A 99 -7.44 -18.40 -6.54
C VAL A 99 -8.76 -19.08 -6.26
N ARG A 100 -9.78 -18.26 -5.98
CA ARG A 100 -11.20 -18.65 -6.02
C ARG A 100 -11.95 -17.75 -6.97
N TYR A 101 -12.94 -18.31 -7.64
CA TYR A 101 -13.76 -17.59 -8.59
C TYR A 101 -15.24 -17.64 -8.20
N TYR A 102 -15.90 -16.49 -8.24
CA TYR A 102 -17.33 -16.34 -7.97
C TYR A 102 -18.01 -15.80 -9.23
N PRO A 103 -18.53 -16.66 -10.13
CA PRO A 103 -19.01 -16.25 -11.45
C PRO A 103 -20.21 -15.29 -11.39
N GLY A 104 -21.17 -15.52 -10.50
CA GLY A 104 -22.38 -14.69 -10.41
C GLY A 104 -22.10 -13.25 -9.97
N VAL A 105 -21.22 -13.06 -8.99
CA VAL A 105 -20.80 -11.71 -8.54
C VAL A 105 -19.65 -11.16 -9.41
N GLY A 106 -19.03 -12.02 -10.22
CA GLY A 106 -17.92 -11.67 -11.09
C GLY A 106 -16.66 -11.26 -10.36
N THR A 107 -16.30 -11.98 -9.29
CA THR A 107 -15.10 -11.66 -8.49
C THR A 107 -14.08 -12.79 -8.50
N ILE A 108 -12.81 -12.43 -8.63
CA ILE A 108 -11.66 -13.32 -8.48
C ILE A 108 -10.95 -12.95 -7.17
N HIS A 109 -10.79 -13.93 -6.29
CA HIS A 109 -10.14 -13.78 -4.99
C HIS A 109 -8.76 -14.38 -5.08
N PHE A 110 -7.74 -13.57 -4.80
CA PHE A 110 -6.33 -13.96 -4.84
C PHE A 110 -5.80 -14.10 -3.42
N PHE A 111 -5.13 -15.21 -3.16
CA PHE A 111 -4.48 -15.51 -1.89
C PHE A 111 -2.99 -15.69 -2.16
N PRO A 112 -2.14 -14.69 -1.87
CA PRO A 112 -0.71 -14.79 -2.12
C PRO A 112 -0.08 -15.99 -1.39
N SER A 113 0.74 -16.78 -2.08
CA SER A 113 1.48 -17.90 -1.50
C SER A 113 2.73 -17.44 -0.74
N ASN A 114 3.33 -16.32 -1.15
CA ASN A 114 4.55 -15.77 -0.58
C ASN A 114 4.38 -14.28 -0.19
N LYS A 115 4.35 -14.00 1.12
CA LYS A 115 4.21 -12.64 1.65
C LYS A 115 5.40 -11.73 1.28
N THR A 116 6.60 -12.28 1.19
CA THR A 116 7.81 -11.52 0.83
C THR A 116 7.71 -10.96 -0.58
N LEU A 117 7.11 -11.71 -1.51
CA LEU A 117 6.95 -11.24 -2.90
C LEU A 117 5.93 -10.10 -2.99
N ILE A 118 4.85 -10.16 -2.18
CA ILE A 118 3.90 -9.06 -2.03
C ILE A 118 4.55 -7.84 -1.38
N ASP A 119 5.40 -8.04 -0.38
CA ASP A 119 6.15 -6.94 0.24
C ASP A 119 7.10 -6.26 -0.76
N ARG A 120 7.82 -7.04 -1.59
CA ARG A 120 8.64 -6.50 -2.70
C ARG A 120 7.80 -5.66 -3.66
N MET A 121 6.63 -6.15 -4.07
CA MET A 121 5.71 -5.37 -4.92
C MET A 121 5.27 -4.08 -4.24
N ASN A 122 4.88 -4.15 -2.95
CA ASN A 122 4.46 -2.98 -2.18
C ASN A 122 5.58 -1.95 -2.06
N ARG A 123 6.84 -2.38 -1.86
CA ARG A 123 8.00 -1.50 -1.85
C ARG A 123 8.29 -0.86 -3.20
N LEU A 124 8.22 -1.65 -4.28
CA LEU A 124 8.40 -1.14 -5.65
C LEU A 124 7.36 -0.06 -5.97
N VAL A 125 6.08 -0.32 -5.68
CA VAL A 125 4.99 0.65 -5.89
C VAL A 125 5.15 1.85 -4.97
N GLY A 126 5.50 1.63 -3.70
CA GLY A 126 5.72 2.69 -2.72
C GLY A 126 6.84 3.65 -3.13
N ASN A 127 7.95 3.12 -3.64
CA ASN A 127 9.06 3.91 -4.19
C ASN A 127 8.62 4.70 -5.42
N HIS A 128 7.98 4.06 -6.40
CA HIS A 128 7.47 4.72 -7.61
C HIS A 128 6.47 5.84 -7.28
N ARG A 129 5.65 5.66 -6.24
CA ARG A 129 4.66 6.64 -5.78
C ARG A 129 5.24 7.68 -4.82
N ARG A 130 6.52 7.57 -4.45
CA ARG A 130 7.21 8.41 -3.45
C ARG A 130 6.50 8.42 -2.09
N TRP A 131 5.94 7.27 -1.71
CA TRP A 131 5.37 7.03 -0.38
C TRP A 131 6.41 6.49 0.61
N LEU A 132 7.49 5.93 0.10
CA LEU A 132 8.61 5.43 0.89
C LEU A 132 9.76 6.45 0.92
N PRO A 133 10.60 6.41 1.96
CA PRO A 133 11.82 7.19 2.02
C PRO A 133 12.73 6.88 0.82
N PRO A 134 13.42 7.88 0.25
CA PRO A 134 14.47 7.64 -0.73
C PRO A 134 15.54 6.69 -0.18
N ALA A 135 16.19 5.91 -1.03
CA ALA A 135 17.21 4.94 -0.62
C ALA A 135 18.37 5.57 0.17
N GLU A 136 18.71 6.82 -0.15
CA GLU A 136 19.76 7.60 0.52
C GLU A 136 19.33 8.13 1.90
N THR A 137 18.04 8.08 2.23
CA THR A 137 17.50 8.65 3.46
C THR A 137 17.24 7.58 4.51
N LYS A 138 17.85 7.74 5.68
CA LYS A 138 17.64 6.89 6.86
C LYS A 138 16.37 7.29 7.60
N ALA A 139 15.22 6.77 7.18
CA ALA A 139 13.99 6.92 7.95
C ALA A 139 14.10 6.21 9.32
N GLY A 140 13.52 6.83 10.36
CA GLY A 140 13.48 6.25 11.70
C GLY A 140 12.76 4.91 11.79
N THR A 141 13.01 4.22 12.89
CA THR A 141 12.41 2.90 13.16
C THR A 141 10.89 2.94 13.20
N GLY A 142 10.30 4.07 13.61
CA GLY A 142 8.85 4.24 13.67
C GLY A 142 8.19 4.20 12.28
N PHE A 143 8.82 4.76 11.25
CA PHE A 143 8.31 4.68 9.87
C PHE A 143 8.22 3.22 9.40
N TRP A 144 9.29 2.44 9.56
CA TRP A 144 9.28 1.04 9.12
C TRP A 144 8.34 0.19 9.98
N ARG A 145 8.23 0.48 11.28
CA ARG A 145 7.29 -0.19 12.19
C ARG A 145 5.84 -0.01 11.75
N GLN A 146 5.39 1.20 11.40
CA GLN A 146 4.03 1.37 10.86
C GLN A 146 3.85 0.65 9.52
N PHE A 147 4.86 0.68 8.64
CA PHE A 147 4.78 0.09 7.31
C PHE A 147 4.59 -1.43 7.39
N ASP A 148 5.36 -2.07 8.26
CA ASP A 148 5.31 -3.52 8.50
C ASP A 148 4.04 -3.92 9.26
N GLN A 149 3.58 -3.08 10.19
CA GLN A 149 2.39 -3.33 11.01
C GLN A 149 1.08 -2.83 10.38
N ALA A 150 1.09 -2.25 9.18
CA ALA A 150 -0.08 -1.62 8.58
C ALA A 150 -1.32 -2.54 8.52
N GLU A 151 -1.15 -3.84 8.25
CA GLU A 151 -2.27 -4.80 8.27
C GLU A 151 -2.82 -5.06 9.67
N LYS A 152 -1.98 -5.01 10.71
CA LYS A 152 -2.41 -5.13 12.11
C LYS A 152 -3.16 -3.88 12.56
N LEU A 153 -2.74 -2.72 12.06
CA LEU A 153 -3.32 -1.42 12.40
C LEU A 153 -4.60 -1.09 11.60
N ASP A 154 -4.85 -1.77 10.47
CA ASP A 154 -5.97 -1.48 9.54
C ASP A 154 -7.34 -1.41 10.26
N LYS A 155 -7.60 -2.33 11.19
CA LYS A 155 -8.86 -2.34 11.95
C LYS A 155 -8.98 -1.11 12.86
N ALA A 156 -7.93 -0.77 13.59
CA ALA A 156 -7.91 0.41 14.45
C ALA A 156 -8.06 1.68 13.62
N PHE A 157 -7.34 1.78 12.50
CA PHE A 157 -7.41 2.88 11.55
C PHE A 157 -8.81 3.09 10.99
N ARG A 158 -9.45 2.04 10.44
CA ARG A 158 -10.81 2.13 9.90
C ARG A 158 -11.84 2.48 10.97
N THR A 159 -11.65 1.97 12.20
CA THR A 159 -12.49 2.33 13.34
C THR A 159 -12.34 3.82 13.66
N GLU A 160 -11.13 4.35 13.68
CA GLU A 160 -10.88 5.77 13.92
C GLU A 160 -11.53 6.63 12.84
N VAL A 161 -11.31 6.32 11.55
CA VAL A 161 -11.94 7.02 10.42
C VAL A 161 -13.47 7.05 10.57
N SER A 162 -14.08 5.93 10.98
CA SER A 162 -15.53 5.85 11.12
C SER A 162 -16.12 6.80 12.17
N LYS A 163 -15.32 7.22 13.18
CA LYS A 163 -15.76 8.23 14.18
C LYS A 163 -15.90 9.62 13.57
N HIS A 164 -15.09 9.94 12.56
CA HIS A 164 -15.13 11.22 11.85
C HIS A 164 -16.21 11.26 10.75
N CYS A 165 -16.66 10.10 10.28
CA CYS A 165 -17.70 9.98 9.26
C CYS A 165 -19.10 10.06 9.89
N LYS A 166 -19.77 11.22 9.78
CA LYS A 166 -21.18 11.35 10.17
C LYS A 166 -22.06 10.47 9.27
N ARG A 167 -22.95 9.72 9.90
CA ARG A 167 -23.84 8.77 9.24
C ARG A 167 -25.29 9.18 9.43
N ASP A 168 -26.05 9.21 8.35
CA ASP A 168 -27.51 9.34 8.36
C ASP A 168 -28.12 8.08 7.75
N GLY A 169 -28.75 7.26 8.61
CA GLY A 169 -29.28 5.96 8.23
C GLY A 169 -28.21 5.00 7.65
N ARG A 170 -28.31 4.68 6.35
CA ARG A 170 -27.37 3.82 5.62
C ARG A 170 -26.35 4.60 4.78
N HIS A 171 -26.42 5.92 4.73
CA HIS A 171 -25.56 6.75 3.89
C HIS A 171 -24.55 7.53 4.72
N TYR A 172 -23.32 7.59 4.23
CA TYR A 172 -22.30 8.50 4.76
C TYR A 172 -22.54 9.87 4.15
N HIS A 173 -22.50 10.94 4.97
CA HIS A 173 -22.45 12.30 4.42
C HIS A 173 -21.15 12.54 3.66
N PHE A 174 -20.08 11.86 4.05
CA PHE A 174 -18.78 11.92 3.40
C PHE A 174 -18.01 10.61 3.65
N ASP A 175 -17.62 9.92 2.57
CA ASP A 175 -16.72 8.76 2.63
C ASP A 175 -15.31 9.20 2.19
N PRO A 176 -14.35 9.32 3.12
CA PRO A 176 -13.00 9.76 2.78
C PRO A 176 -12.26 8.78 1.88
N PHE A 177 -12.56 7.47 1.91
CA PHE A 177 -11.92 6.48 1.04
C PHE A 177 -12.38 6.60 -0.42
N TRP A 178 -13.65 6.96 -0.62
CA TRP A 178 -14.17 7.29 -1.94
C TRP A 178 -13.63 8.64 -2.41
N ALA A 179 -13.65 9.66 -1.54
CA ALA A 179 -13.27 11.03 -1.86
C ALA A 179 -11.84 11.14 -2.39
N ILE A 180 -10.84 10.50 -1.75
CA ILE A 180 -9.44 10.55 -2.20
C ILE A 180 -9.22 10.01 -3.62
N LYS A 181 -10.15 9.22 -4.13
CA LYS A 181 -10.01 8.46 -5.37
C LYS A 181 -10.89 8.98 -6.51
N TYR A 182 -12.08 9.44 -6.18
CA TYR A 182 -13.10 9.83 -7.16
C TYR A 182 -13.64 11.25 -6.93
N GLY A 183 -13.40 11.84 -5.75
CA GLY A 183 -13.88 13.18 -5.43
C GLY A 183 -13.16 14.28 -6.21
N GLY A 184 -13.76 15.47 -6.19
CA GLY A 184 -13.12 16.70 -6.67
C GLY A 184 -11.91 17.11 -5.83
N GLU A 185 -11.17 18.14 -6.25
CA GLU A 185 -9.95 18.58 -5.55
C GLU A 185 -10.20 18.91 -4.06
N SER A 186 -11.28 19.63 -3.76
CA SER A 186 -11.67 19.95 -2.38
C SER A 186 -11.99 18.70 -1.56
N GLU A 187 -12.81 17.78 -2.10
CA GLU A 187 -13.16 16.52 -1.43
C GLU A 187 -11.94 15.63 -1.19
N ARG A 188 -11.01 15.60 -2.15
CA ARG A 188 -9.73 14.87 -2.02
C ARG A 188 -8.87 15.46 -0.92
N GLY A 189 -8.80 16.78 -0.81
CA GLY A 189 -8.10 17.48 0.27
C GLY A 189 -8.69 17.13 1.64
N GLN A 190 -10.02 17.24 1.78
CA GLN A 190 -10.74 16.88 3.01
C GLN A 190 -10.55 15.39 3.37
N GLY A 191 -10.65 14.50 2.38
CA GLY A 191 -10.42 13.06 2.56
C GLY A 191 -9.00 12.77 3.04
N HIS A 192 -7.99 13.39 2.42
CA HIS A 192 -6.61 13.23 2.84
C HIS A 192 -6.35 13.74 4.26
N ALA A 193 -6.90 14.89 4.64
CA ALA A 193 -6.76 15.45 5.99
C ALA A 193 -7.36 14.51 7.04
N MET A 194 -8.60 14.07 6.84
CA MET A 194 -9.30 13.18 7.78
C MET A 194 -8.60 11.84 7.95
N LEU A 195 -8.15 11.21 6.85
CA LEU A 195 -7.46 9.94 6.93
C LEU A 195 -6.08 10.09 7.60
N THR A 196 -5.37 11.20 7.34
CA THR A 196 -4.08 11.48 7.97
C THR A 196 -4.25 11.68 9.47
N GLU A 197 -5.24 12.47 9.90
CA GLU A 197 -5.55 12.69 11.32
C GLU A 197 -5.90 11.38 12.05
N ALA A 198 -6.75 10.55 11.44
CA ALA A 198 -7.11 9.25 12.00
C ALA A 198 -5.89 8.32 12.13
N MET A 199 -5.00 8.30 11.13
CA MET A 199 -3.78 7.52 11.20
C MET A 199 -2.83 8.06 12.28
N SER A 200 -2.65 9.38 12.40
CA SER A 200 -1.82 9.99 13.45
C SER A 200 -2.29 9.56 14.83
N THR A 201 -3.60 9.58 15.06
CA THR A 201 -4.22 9.15 16.32
C THR A 201 -3.93 7.69 16.61
N VAL A 202 -4.08 6.80 15.63
CA VAL A 202 -3.80 5.37 15.80
C VAL A 202 -2.32 5.11 16.08
N LEU A 203 -1.41 5.79 15.37
CA LEU A 203 0.04 5.64 15.58
C LEU A 203 0.46 6.13 16.97
N ALA A 204 -0.05 7.29 17.40
CA ALA A 204 0.20 7.83 18.74
C ALA A 204 -0.27 6.86 19.85
N ASN A 205 -1.47 6.29 19.70
CA ASN A 205 -2.01 5.29 20.64
C ASN A 205 -1.19 4.00 20.71
N HIS A 206 -0.40 3.70 19.67
CA HIS A 206 0.51 2.54 19.63
C HIS A 206 1.97 2.93 19.89
N GLY A 207 2.24 4.18 20.30
CA GLY A 207 3.59 4.69 20.55
C GLY A 207 4.50 4.63 19.33
N ILE A 208 3.95 4.79 18.12
CA ILE A 208 4.69 4.82 16.85
C ILE A 208 4.86 6.26 16.43
N ASP A 209 6.10 6.73 16.35
CA ASP A 209 6.43 8.02 15.74
C ASP A 209 6.99 7.80 14.32
N PRO A 210 6.18 7.97 13.26
CA PRO A 210 6.63 7.79 11.89
C PRO A 210 7.61 8.87 11.41
N ASP A 211 7.70 10.00 12.10
CA ASP A 211 8.54 11.15 11.73
C ASP A 211 9.90 11.13 12.45
N SER A 212 10.12 10.19 13.36
CA SER A 212 11.43 9.95 13.97
C SER A 212 12.50 9.76 12.88
N LEU A 213 13.66 10.39 13.05
CA LEU A 213 14.85 10.16 12.22
C LEU A 213 15.80 9.25 13.00
N LEU A 214 16.60 8.42 12.31
CA LEU A 214 17.66 7.68 12.98
C LEU A 214 18.75 8.67 13.44
N ASP A 215 19.25 8.52 14.65
CA ASP A 215 20.12 9.45 15.39
C ASP A 215 21.46 9.84 14.72
N SER A 216 21.75 9.42 13.48
CA SER A 216 22.98 9.81 12.78
C SER A 216 23.06 11.29 12.39
N ASP A 217 21.98 12.06 12.55
CA ASP A 217 21.96 13.52 12.29
C ASP A 217 21.91 14.38 13.57
N GLN A 218 21.69 13.81 14.77
CA GLN A 218 21.78 14.60 16.01
C GLN A 218 23.23 14.92 16.40
N ASP A 219 24.18 14.06 16.02
CA ASP A 219 25.60 14.26 16.31
C ASP A 219 26.29 15.20 15.32
N CYS A 220 25.84 15.28 14.06
CA CYS A 220 26.41 16.21 13.07
C CYS A 220 26.00 17.68 13.32
N VAL A 221 24.80 17.93 13.87
CA VAL A 221 24.33 19.30 14.13
C VAL A 221 24.87 19.85 15.45
N ARG A 222 25.23 18.99 16.41
CA ARG A 222 25.82 19.40 17.70
C ARG A 222 27.32 19.69 17.64
N GLN A 223 28.00 19.47 16.51
CA GLN A 223 29.44 19.71 16.36
C GLN A 223 29.80 20.99 15.59
N LEU A 224 28.82 21.84 15.29
CA LEU A 224 29.03 23.18 14.74
C LEU A 224 28.65 24.27 15.76
N ASP A 225 29.08 24.09 17.02
CA ASP A 225 29.22 25.22 17.94
C ASP A 225 30.51 25.94 17.57
N TRP A 226 30.36 27.14 16.99
CA TRP A 226 31.42 28.07 16.60
C TRP A 226 32.04 28.78 17.80
N ASP A 227 32.37 28.06 18.87
CA ASP A 227 33.04 28.64 20.04
C ASP A 227 34.54 28.30 20.02
N GLY A 228 35.32 29.21 19.45
CA GLY A 228 36.77 29.24 19.66
C GLY A 228 37.62 29.57 18.44
N LEU A 229 37.50 30.79 17.90
CA LEU A 229 38.65 31.39 17.21
C LEU A 229 39.48 32.15 18.26
N PRO A 230 40.78 31.86 18.42
CA PRO A 230 41.64 32.68 19.24
C PRO A 230 41.85 34.04 18.56
N ASP A 231 41.63 35.09 19.33
CA ASP A 231 42.08 36.46 19.07
C ASP A 231 43.56 36.44 18.64
N ASN A 232 43.86 36.93 17.44
CA ASN A 232 45.23 37.22 17.05
C ASN A 232 45.40 38.72 16.92
N SER A 233 45.84 39.31 18.03
CA SER A 233 46.22 40.70 18.17
C SER A 233 47.32 41.09 17.17
N LEU A 234 47.13 42.27 16.58
CA LEU A 234 48.10 43.08 15.83
C LEU A 234 49.52 43.05 16.42
N ALA A 235 50.51 42.84 15.54
CA ALA A 235 51.85 43.38 15.72
C ALA A 235 52.35 43.94 14.37
N LEU A 236 52.21 45.27 14.25
CA LEU A 236 53.02 46.09 13.34
C LEU A 236 54.47 46.07 13.82
N ALA A 237 55.41 45.77 12.92
CA ALA A 237 56.79 46.22 13.07
C ALA A 237 57.49 46.29 11.69
N SER A 238 57.75 47.54 11.31
CA SER A 238 58.88 48.09 10.51
C SER A 238 59.15 47.56 9.10
#